data_AF-A0A5M4A9J7-F1
#
_entry.id   AF-A0A5M4A9J7-F1
#
_cell.length_a   1.000
_cell.length_b   1.000
_cell.length_c   1.000
_cell.angle_alpha   90.00
_cell.angle_beta   90.00
_cell.angle_gamma   90.00
#
_symmetry.space_group_name_H-M   'P 1'
#
loop_
_entity.id
_entity.type
_entity.pdbx_description
1 polymer ?
#
loop_
_entity_poly.entity_id
_entity_poly.type
_entity_poly.pdbx_seq_one_letter_code
_entity_poly.pdbx_strand_id
1 'polypeptide(L)'
;MKKVLMCIIALIVSVPAVWGQISPGELAKAHANLEGIRNCVKCHELGDKVTNEKCLACHTEIATRIQQHEGYHASPEVQGKDCSSCHNDHHGRDFDMLNLNKTTFNHNLTSFQLQGVHKRTDCQACHKKEFITDTKLKDKKLTYLGLSQQCLSCHQDYHRKTLSDNCTECHDFESFKTVPNFHHNQTDFPLKGKHAEVTCVDCHKKETIDGQPFQHFADVPHANCTSCHEDVHHNKFGQNCTQCHSEQLWAQIKGMANFDHNKTGFPLQGLHSKVACQQCHKNDYAAPLPHNRCNDCHADYHKSDFTRTNPASDCKDCHTVKGFQFTNYTIEKHNLSNFKLNGAHMATPCFSCHKKEDRWRFRNIGSNCIDCHQNVHSGFMDDQYTLKDGCNSCHDENAWSEVSFDHSKTGFALSGVHAQTNCGACHYAKGDNGKTIQRFAKLNPSCTECHQDVHHEQFAKYGKEGCSHCHGFDDWSASKFDHNQSRFKLEGAHASVSCVSCHPQVKSKDGSYTKYTYKSIECATCHN
;
A
#
# COMPACT_ATOMS: atom_id res chain seq x y z
N MET A 1 68.09 -122.36 82.72
CA MET A 1 66.94 -121.45 82.64
C MET A 1 67.24 -120.17 83.43
N LYS A 2 67.00 -119.01 82.79
CA LYS A 2 67.05 -117.63 83.31
C LYS A 2 68.40 -117.04 83.76
N LYS A 3 68.82 -115.96 83.08
CA LYS A 3 69.12 -114.59 83.59
C LYS A 3 69.70 -113.77 82.42
N VAL A 4 68.88 -112.96 81.74
CA VAL A 4 68.69 -111.50 81.93
C VAL A 4 69.97 -110.71 81.62
N LEU A 5 70.03 -110.12 80.42
CA LEU A 5 71.03 -109.15 79.98
C LEU A 5 70.32 -107.78 79.87
N MET A 6 70.88 -106.78 80.54
CA MET A 6 70.36 -105.42 80.70
C MET A 6 71.12 -104.52 79.72
N CYS A 7 70.44 -103.98 78.70
CA CYS A 7 71.01 -103.03 77.74
C CYS A 7 70.70 -101.58 78.19
N ILE A 8 71.75 -100.79 78.34
CA ILE A 8 71.72 -99.34 78.60
C ILE A 8 71.64 -98.61 77.26
N ILE A 9 70.63 -97.78 77.06
CA ILE A 9 70.48 -96.90 75.87
C ILE A 9 70.85 -95.48 76.29
N ALA A 10 71.87 -94.92 75.64
CA ALA A 10 72.27 -93.52 75.75
C ALA A 10 71.45 -92.66 74.76
N LEU A 11 70.78 -91.63 75.28
CA LEU A 11 69.97 -90.68 74.53
C LEU A 11 70.84 -89.46 74.13
N ILE A 12 71.16 -89.31 72.85
CA ILE A 12 71.81 -88.11 72.30
C ILE A 12 70.71 -87.15 71.83
N VAL A 13 70.57 -86.02 72.51
CA VAL A 13 69.63 -84.94 72.17
C VAL A 13 70.25 -84.05 71.10
N SER A 14 69.68 -84.04 69.90
CA SER A 14 69.94 -83.04 68.86
C SER A 14 69.00 -81.85 69.05
N VAL A 15 69.57 -80.68 69.37
CA VAL A 15 68.82 -79.41 69.44
C VAL A 15 68.77 -78.83 68.02
N PRO A 16 67.59 -78.62 67.40
CA PRO A 16 67.53 -77.91 66.13
C PRO A 16 67.75 -76.41 66.38
N ALA A 17 68.61 -75.80 65.57
CA ALA A 17 68.77 -74.36 65.53
C ALA A 17 67.48 -73.72 65.02
N VAL A 18 66.73 -73.07 65.91
CA VAL A 18 65.58 -72.24 65.53
C VAL A 18 66.14 -70.95 64.92
N TRP A 19 66.15 -70.87 63.59
CA TRP A 19 66.32 -69.59 62.91
C TRP A 19 65.04 -68.80 63.13
N GLY A 20 65.09 -67.79 64.00
CA GLY A 20 63.98 -66.86 64.17
C GLY A 20 63.64 -66.21 62.83
N GLN A 21 62.49 -66.55 62.27
CA GLN A 21 61.97 -65.91 61.07
C GLN A 21 61.47 -64.51 61.46
N ILE A 22 62.36 -63.51 61.39
CA ILE A 22 62.09 -62.13 61.81
C ILE A 22 61.11 -61.41 60.85
N SER A 23 60.93 -61.90 59.62
CA SER A 23 59.97 -61.35 58.66
C SER A 23 58.98 -62.41 58.18
N PRO A 24 57.65 -62.16 58.26
CA PRO A 24 56.63 -63.10 57.81
C PRO A 24 56.52 -63.23 56.29
N GLY A 25 57.20 -62.37 55.50
CA GLY A 25 57.24 -62.41 54.03
C GLY A 25 57.80 -61.13 53.41
N GLU A 26 57.91 -61.08 52.07
CA GLU A 26 58.30 -59.86 51.34
C GLU A 26 57.21 -58.78 51.44
N LEU A 27 57.63 -57.52 51.59
CA LEU A 27 56.71 -56.38 51.57
C LEU A 27 56.12 -56.17 50.18
N ALA A 28 54.87 -55.70 50.14
CA ALA A 28 54.19 -55.31 48.91
C ALA A 28 54.99 -54.25 48.14
N LYS A 29 54.82 -54.20 46.81
CA LYS A 29 55.61 -53.32 45.92
C LYS A 29 55.64 -51.85 46.35
N ALA A 30 54.57 -51.35 46.97
CA ALA A 30 54.49 -49.96 47.45
C ALA A 30 55.42 -49.67 48.63
N HIS A 31 55.76 -50.69 49.44
CA HIS A 31 56.64 -50.60 50.60
C HIS A 31 57.96 -51.37 50.42
N ALA A 32 58.27 -51.86 49.21
CA ALA A 32 59.48 -52.63 48.92
C ALA A 32 60.78 -51.89 49.31
N ASN A 33 60.77 -50.55 49.21
CA ASN A 33 61.89 -49.69 49.62
C ASN A 33 62.10 -49.60 51.14
N LEU A 34 61.15 -50.09 51.93
CA LEU A 34 61.21 -50.14 53.40
C LEU A 34 61.70 -51.48 53.92
N GLU A 35 62.12 -52.41 53.07
CA GLU A 35 62.67 -53.68 53.53
C GLU A 35 64.00 -53.54 54.27
N GLY A 36 64.30 -54.56 55.09
CA GLY A 36 65.54 -54.65 55.86
C GLY A 36 65.33 -54.56 57.36
N ILE A 37 66.21 -55.23 58.11
CA ILE A 37 66.06 -55.49 59.55
C ILE A 37 65.95 -54.21 60.41
N ARG A 38 66.48 -53.08 59.92
CA ARG A 38 66.44 -51.79 60.61
C ARG A 38 65.12 -51.03 60.42
N ASN A 39 64.31 -51.44 59.44
CA ASN A 39 63.11 -50.72 59.06
C ASN A 39 61.83 -51.28 59.70
N CYS A 40 61.89 -52.44 60.37
CA CYS A 40 60.72 -53.06 61.03
C CYS A 40 60.02 -52.09 62.00
N VAL A 41 60.79 -51.32 62.77
CA VAL A 41 60.30 -50.35 63.76
C VAL A 41 59.66 -49.10 63.13
N LYS A 42 59.75 -48.91 61.81
CA LYS A 42 59.05 -47.84 61.10
C LYS A 42 57.54 -48.10 61.04
N CYS A 43 57.13 -49.37 61.06
CA CYS A 43 55.73 -49.77 61.05
C CYS A 43 55.28 -50.36 62.39
N HIS A 44 56.16 -51.12 63.07
CA HIS A 44 55.86 -51.78 64.36
C HIS A 44 56.32 -50.99 65.56
N GLU A 45 55.59 -51.08 66.66
CA GLU A 45 56.16 -50.83 67.99
C GLU A 45 57.06 -52.01 68.41
N LEU A 46 58.13 -51.74 69.15
CA LEU A 46 59.11 -52.75 69.51
C LEU A 46 58.46 -53.85 70.36
N GLY A 47 58.31 -55.05 69.78
CA GLY A 47 57.68 -56.20 70.44
C GLY A 47 56.16 -56.25 70.35
N ASP A 48 55.53 -55.35 69.59
CA ASP A 48 54.07 -55.27 69.47
C ASP A 48 53.61 -55.12 67.99
N LYS A 49 52.30 -54.99 67.79
CA LYS A 49 51.66 -54.81 66.50
C LYS A 49 52.00 -53.46 65.85
N VAL A 50 51.62 -53.33 64.59
CA VAL A 50 51.65 -52.04 63.88
C VAL A 50 50.59 -51.09 64.43
N THR A 51 50.84 -49.78 64.34
CA THR A 51 49.93 -48.74 64.83
C THR A 51 49.51 -47.78 63.70
N ASN A 52 48.30 -47.23 63.81
CA ASN A 52 47.76 -46.31 62.81
C ASN A 52 48.59 -45.03 62.70
N GLU A 53 49.11 -44.54 63.82
CA GLU A 53 49.95 -43.34 63.89
C GLU A 53 51.19 -43.49 63.00
N LYS A 54 51.83 -44.67 63.01
CA LYS A 54 52.99 -44.95 62.16
C LYS A 54 52.63 -45.04 60.68
N CYS A 55 51.48 -45.60 60.34
CA CYS A 55 50.97 -45.59 58.97
C CYS A 55 50.73 -44.15 58.48
N LEU A 56 50.02 -43.36 59.28
CA LEU A 56 49.62 -41.99 58.95
C LEU A 56 50.79 -40.99 58.92
N ALA A 57 51.90 -41.28 59.61
CA ALA A 57 53.12 -40.48 59.54
C ALA A 57 53.74 -40.46 58.13
N CYS A 58 53.60 -41.55 57.36
CA CYS A 58 54.03 -41.63 55.97
C CYS A 58 52.89 -41.33 54.99
N HIS A 59 51.66 -41.75 55.31
CA HIS A 59 50.45 -41.51 54.51
C HIS A 59 49.78 -40.18 54.86
N THR A 60 50.55 -39.10 54.77
CA THR A 60 50.17 -37.76 55.23
C THR A 60 48.92 -37.20 54.54
N GLU A 61 48.68 -37.55 53.28
CA GLU A 61 47.50 -37.12 52.54
C GLU A 61 46.22 -37.77 53.11
N ILE A 62 46.30 -39.04 53.51
CA ILE A 62 45.17 -39.74 54.17
C ILE A 62 44.98 -39.21 55.59
N ALA A 63 46.08 -38.98 56.32
CA ALA A 63 46.04 -38.39 57.66
C ALA A 63 45.33 -37.04 57.67
N THR A 64 45.66 -36.18 56.71
CA THR A 64 45.04 -34.86 56.54
C THR A 64 43.54 -34.99 56.29
N ARG A 65 43.12 -35.90 55.41
CA ARG A 65 41.69 -36.09 55.12
C ARG A 65 40.89 -36.68 56.28
N ILE A 66 41.46 -37.64 57.01
CA ILE A 66 40.84 -38.16 58.24
C ILE A 66 40.64 -37.04 59.25
N GLN A 67 41.65 -36.18 59.45
CA GLN A 67 41.57 -35.02 60.35
C GLN A 67 40.52 -34.00 59.90
N GLN A 68 40.35 -33.84 58.59
CA GLN A 68 39.32 -32.98 58.00
C GLN A 68 37.93 -33.63 57.96
N HIS A 69 37.79 -34.88 58.42
CA HIS A 69 36.58 -35.68 58.30
C HIS A 69 36.08 -35.84 56.84
N GLU A 70 37.03 -35.97 55.91
CA GLU A 70 36.75 -36.09 54.47
C GLU A 70 37.14 -37.45 53.89
N GLY A 71 36.35 -37.88 52.90
CA GLY A 71 36.65 -39.08 52.10
C GLY A 71 36.39 -40.41 52.83
N TYR A 72 36.70 -41.51 52.14
CA TYR A 72 36.33 -42.86 52.57
C TYR A 72 36.91 -43.27 53.94
N HIS A 73 38.16 -42.89 54.23
CA HIS A 73 38.81 -43.26 55.50
C HIS A 73 38.24 -42.51 56.71
N ALA A 74 37.53 -41.39 56.50
CA ALA A 74 36.79 -40.70 57.54
C ALA A 74 35.34 -41.22 57.68
N SER A 75 34.91 -42.13 56.81
CA SER A 75 33.54 -42.65 56.80
C SER A 75 33.27 -43.58 57.99
N PRO A 76 31.99 -43.78 58.37
CA PRO A 76 31.61 -44.71 59.43
C PRO A 76 32.07 -46.15 59.21
N GLU A 77 32.35 -46.56 57.97
CA GLU A 77 32.82 -47.91 57.66
C GLU A 77 34.26 -48.15 58.09
N VAL A 78 35.08 -47.09 58.16
CA VAL A 78 36.52 -47.19 58.44
C VAL A 78 36.89 -46.55 59.78
N GLN A 79 36.10 -45.58 60.26
CA GLN A 79 36.36 -44.89 61.50
C GLN A 79 36.50 -45.87 62.68
N GLY A 80 37.61 -45.75 63.42
CA GLY A 80 37.92 -46.59 64.57
C GLY A 80 38.53 -47.96 64.26
N LYS A 81 38.80 -48.29 62.98
CA LYS A 81 39.52 -49.51 62.59
C LYS A 81 41.03 -49.30 62.54
N ASP A 82 41.78 -50.37 62.81
CA ASP A 82 43.23 -50.41 62.58
C ASP A 82 43.51 -50.51 61.07
N CYS A 83 44.43 -49.70 60.54
CA CYS A 83 44.81 -49.68 59.11
C CYS A 83 45.20 -51.08 58.63
N SER A 84 45.92 -51.83 59.45
CA SER A 84 46.38 -53.20 59.17
C SER A 84 45.26 -54.23 59.07
N SER A 85 44.08 -53.96 59.65
CA SER A 85 42.94 -54.88 59.53
C SER A 85 42.43 -54.98 58.10
N CYS A 86 42.66 -53.96 57.27
CA CYS A 86 42.30 -53.94 55.85
C CYS A 86 43.54 -53.94 54.93
N HIS A 87 44.56 -53.15 55.27
CA HIS A 87 45.80 -53.02 54.51
C HIS A 87 46.90 -53.89 55.13
N ASN A 88 46.82 -55.19 54.85
CA ASN A 88 47.84 -56.13 55.25
C ASN A 88 49.08 -55.99 54.36
N ASP A 89 50.25 -56.32 54.90
CA ASP A 89 51.52 -56.35 54.17
C ASP A 89 52.21 -57.69 54.39
N HIS A 90 53.40 -57.92 53.85
CA HIS A 90 54.15 -59.18 53.89
C HIS A 90 53.57 -60.35 53.06
N HIS A 91 52.63 -60.06 52.15
CA HIS A 91 51.99 -61.08 51.31
C HIS A 91 52.60 -61.19 49.89
N GLY A 92 53.82 -60.67 49.72
CA GLY A 92 54.54 -60.69 48.44
C GLY A 92 54.39 -59.41 47.61
N ARG A 93 55.26 -59.24 46.62
CA ARG A 93 55.37 -58.00 45.82
C ARG A 93 54.08 -57.60 45.11
N ASP A 94 53.36 -58.58 44.59
CA ASP A 94 52.18 -58.38 43.76
C ASP A 94 50.88 -58.31 44.57
N PHE A 95 50.96 -58.34 45.91
CA PHE A 95 49.79 -58.20 46.77
C PHE A 95 49.13 -56.82 46.59
N ASP A 96 47.85 -56.82 46.24
CA ASP A 96 47.06 -55.60 46.14
C ASP A 96 46.58 -55.16 47.54
N MET A 97 47.39 -54.32 48.19
CA MET A 97 47.04 -53.75 49.49
C MET A 97 45.80 -52.85 49.43
N LEU A 98 45.48 -52.25 48.28
CA LEU A 98 44.37 -51.29 48.17
C LEU A 98 43.02 -52.02 48.18
N ASN A 99 42.98 -53.23 47.62
CA ASN A 99 41.86 -54.20 47.64
C ASN A 99 40.47 -53.55 47.51
N LEU A 100 40.36 -52.55 46.64
CA LEU A 100 39.13 -51.78 46.45
C LEU A 100 38.25 -52.47 45.42
N ASN A 101 37.04 -52.85 45.83
CA ASN A 101 36.06 -53.36 44.89
C ASN A 101 35.51 -52.21 44.03
N LYS A 102 36.04 -52.07 42.82
CA LYS A 102 35.71 -50.98 41.88
C LYS A 102 34.27 -51.05 41.35
N THR A 103 33.59 -52.19 41.45
CA THR A 103 32.21 -52.34 40.96
C THR A 103 31.17 -52.07 42.04
N THR A 104 31.52 -52.24 43.32
CA THR A 104 30.59 -52.05 44.45
C THR A 104 30.95 -50.86 45.34
N PHE A 105 32.01 -50.11 45.02
CA PHE A 105 32.42 -48.97 45.83
C PHE A 105 31.34 -47.89 45.86
N ASN A 106 30.98 -47.44 47.07
CA ASN A 106 29.91 -46.47 47.28
C ASN A 106 30.49 -45.07 47.50
N HIS A 107 30.37 -44.20 46.48
CA HIS A 107 30.81 -42.81 46.57
C HIS A 107 30.10 -41.98 47.63
N ASN A 108 28.93 -42.40 48.14
CA ASN A 108 28.25 -41.72 49.24
C ASN A 108 29.01 -41.80 50.57
N LEU A 109 30.00 -42.70 50.67
CA LEU A 109 30.94 -42.79 51.79
C LEU A 109 32.10 -41.80 51.65
N THR A 110 32.09 -40.97 50.60
CA THR A 110 33.09 -39.95 50.35
C THR A 110 32.41 -38.58 50.24
N SER A 111 33.21 -37.52 50.34
CA SER A 111 32.72 -36.16 50.13
C SER A 111 32.42 -35.85 48.65
N PHE A 112 32.60 -36.80 47.74
CA PHE A 112 32.39 -36.66 46.30
C PHE A 112 31.16 -37.47 45.87
N GLN A 113 30.00 -36.82 45.75
CA GLN A 113 28.74 -37.48 45.45
C GLN A 113 28.53 -37.58 43.94
N LEU A 114 28.22 -38.79 43.47
CA LEU A 114 27.92 -39.00 42.05
C LEU A 114 26.42 -38.78 41.79
N GLN A 115 26.11 -38.07 40.70
CA GLN A 115 24.74 -37.81 40.26
C GLN A 115 24.56 -38.16 38.80
N GLY A 116 23.35 -38.60 38.45
CA GLY A 116 22.95 -39.00 37.10
C GLY A 116 23.90 -39.98 36.42
N VAL A 117 24.38 -39.65 35.21
CA VAL A 117 25.31 -40.48 34.43
C VAL A 117 26.57 -40.84 35.21
N HIS A 118 27.03 -39.97 36.10
CA HIS A 118 28.26 -40.21 36.85
C HIS A 118 28.17 -41.43 37.77
N LYS A 119 26.97 -41.82 38.24
CA LYS A 119 26.77 -43.04 39.06
C LYS A 119 27.04 -44.34 38.30
N ARG A 120 26.97 -44.29 36.97
CA ARG A 120 27.11 -45.45 36.05
C ARG A 120 28.32 -45.33 35.14
N THR A 121 29.16 -44.33 35.37
CA THR A 121 30.40 -44.11 34.61
C THR A 121 31.54 -44.91 35.22
N ASP A 122 32.37 -45.53 34.38
CA ASP A 122 33.55 -46.25 34.83
C ASP A 122 34.53 -45.35 35.60
N CYS A 123 35.11 -45.87 36.68
CA CYS A 123 36.03 -45.14 37.55
C CYS A 123 37.17 -44.44 36.78
N GLN A 124 37.68 -45.11 35.74
CA GLN A 124 38.82 -44.65 34.93
C GLN A 124 38.49 -43.45 34.04
N ALA A 125 37.20 -43.21 33.75
CA ALA A 125 36.78 -42.05 32.99
C ALA A 125 36.89 -40.75 33.83
N CYS A 126 36.80 -40.85 35.16
CA CYS A 126 36.89 -39.71 36.08
C CYS A 126 38.27 -39.60 36.77
N HIS A 127 38.85 -40.71 37.21
CA HIS A 127 40.12 -40.70 37.95
C HIS A 127 41.33 -40.63 37.02
N LYS A 128 41.46 -39.51 36.31
CA LYS A 128 42.55 -39.24 35.37
C LYS A 128 43.44 -38.10 35.85
N LYS A 129 44.73 -38.15 35.48
CA LYS A 129 45.74 -37.17 35.90
C LYS A 129 45.46 -35.77 35.36
N GLU A 130 44.85 -35.65 34.19
CA GLU A 130 44.49 -34.39 33.57
C GLU A 130 43.47 -33.56 34.37
N PHE A 131 42.62 -34.21 35.17
CA PHE A 131 41.59 -33.54 35.99
C PHE A 131 42.07 -33.18 37.41
N ILE A 132 43.30 -33.53 37.75
CA ILE A 132 43.90 -33.22 39.04
C ILE A 132 44.68 -31.90 38.92
N THR A 133 44.29 -30.93 39.74
CA THR A 133 44.93 -29.60 39.81
C THR A 133 46.15 -29.58 40.72
N ASP A 134 46.14 -30.37 41.80
CA ASP A 134 47.28 -30.49 42.72
C ASP A 134 48.44 -31.25 42.06
N THR A 135 49.58 -30.57 41.92
CA THR A 135 50.77 -31.12 41.24
C THR A 135 51.37 -32.32 41.96
N LYS A 136 51.37 -32.33 43.30
CA LYS A 136 51.93 -33.44 44.10
C LYS A 136 51.09 -34.70 43.97
N LEU A 137 49.76 -34.56 43.96
CA LEU A 137 48.85 -35.69 43.77
C LEU A 137 48.93 -36.23 42.33
N LYS A 138 49.05 -35.34 41.34
CA LYS A 138 49.15 -35.67 39.92
C LYS A 138 50.39 -36.52 39.58
N ASP A 139 51.50 -36.28 40.28
CA ASP A 139 52.76 -37.01 40.10
C ASP A 139 52.71 -38.45 40.65
N LYS A 140 51.75 -38.77 41.54
CA LYS A 140 51.59 -40.13 42.06
C LYS A 140 51.25 -41.11 40.92
N LYS A 141 51.74 -42.35 41.01
CA LYS A 141 51.45 -43.40 40.01
C LYS A 141 49.98 -43.79 39.98
N LEU A 142 49.33 -43.83 41.15
CA LEU A 142 47.91 -44.09 41.33
C LEU A 142 47.39 -43.17 42.45
N THR A 143 46.31 -42.45 42.19
CA THR A 143 45.63 -41.63 43.20
C THR A 143 44.13 -41.56 42.89
N TYR A 144 43.32 -41.59 43.95
CA TYR A 144 41.88 -41.32 43.90
C TYR A 144 41.55 -39.94 44.49
N LEU A 145 42.56 -39.13 44.76
CA LEU A 145 42.45 -37.80 45.37
C LEU A 145 42.67 -36.70 44.33
N GLY A 146 42.17 -35.49 44.62
CA GLY A 146 42.48 -34.28 43.86
C GLY A 146 41.48 -33.88 42.77
N LEU A 147 40.35 -34.58 42.63
CA LEU A 147 39.24 -34.17 41.77
C LEU A 147 38.31 -33.18 42.49
N SER A 148 37.73 -32.25 41.73
CA SER A 148 36.70 -31.30 42.17
C SER A 148 35.32 -31.73 41.66
N GLN A 149 34.25 -31.37 42.40
CA GLN A 149 32.85 -31.59 41.97
C GLN A 149 32.33 -30.49 41.04
N GLN A 150 33.12 -29.45 40.77
CA GLN A 150 32.76 -28.41 39.81
C GLN A 150 32.80 -28.99 38.38
N CYS A 151 31.77 -28.72 37.57
CA CYS A 151 31.67 -29.28 36.21
C CYS A 151 32.93 -29.00 35.38
N LEU A 152 33.44 -27.76 35.44
CA LEU A 152 34.59 -27.30 34.64
C LEU A 152 35.95 -27.86 35.07
N SER A 153 36.04 -28.61 36.18
CA SER A 153 37.29 -29.31 36.52
C SER A 153 37.53 -30.54 35.66
N CYS A 154 36.46 -31.10 35.08
CA CYS A 154 36.53 -32.30 34.24
C CYS A 154 35.97 -32.07 32.83
N HIS A 155 35.05 -31.10 32.67
CA HIS A 155 34.40 -30.80 31.40
C HIS A 155 34.89 -29.48 30.83
N GLN A 156 34.97 -29.41 29.50
CA GLN A 156 35.21 -28.16 28.80
C GLN A 156 33.92 -27.35 28.73
N ASP A 157 34.04 -26.03 28.86
CA ASP A 157 32.92 -25.13 28.66
C ASP A 157 32.58 -25.00 27.17
N TYR A 158 31.47 -25.61 26.75
CA TYR A 158 30.96 -25.50 25.39
C TYR A 158 30.50 -24.07 25.04
N HIS A 159 30.14 -23.27 26.05
CA HIS A 159 29.65 -21.90 25.90
C HIS A 159 30.77 -20.86 25.84
N ARG A 160 32.04 -21.26 26.00
CA ARG A 160 33.21 -20.37 25.86
C ARG A 160 33.07 -19.07 26.69
N LYS A 161 32.54 -19.17 27.90
CA LYS A 161 32.32 -18.09 28.87
C LYS A 161 31.33 -17.01 28.41
N THR A 162 30.46 -17.35 27.45
CA THR A 162 29.34 -16.49 27.05
C THR A 162 28.12 -16.64 27.97
N LEU A 163 28.09 -17.67 28.82
CA LEU A 163 27.04 -17.96 29.78
C LEU A 163 27.63 -18.20 31.18
N SER A 164 26.75 -18.33 32.17
CA SER A 164 27.08 -18.65 33.57
C SER A 164 27.90 -19.94 33.69
N ASP A 165 28.89 -19.94 34.60
CA ASP A 165 29.66 -21.15 34.96
C ASP A 165 28.82 -22.14 35.80
N ASN A 166 27.63 -21.76 36.25
CA ASN A 166 26.71 -22.63 36.96
C ASN A 166 25.88 -23.47 35.98
N CYS A 167 26.48 -24.55 35.47
CA CYS A 167 25.85 -25.41 34.46
C CYS A 167 24.47 -25.95 34.87
N THR A 168 24.21 -26.11 36.17
CA THR A 168 22.97 -26.70 36.69
C THR A 168 21.73 -25.80 36.55
N GLU A 169 21.92 -24.53 36.21
CA GLU A 169 20.82 -23.60 35.87
C GLU A 169 20.08 -24.05 34.60
N CYS A 170 20.78 -24.74 33.68
CA CYS A 170 20.22 -25.17 32.40
C CYS A 170 20.29 -26.69 32.22
N HIS A 171 21.41 -27.30 32.59
CA HIS A 171 21.70 -28.71 32.37
C HIS A 171 21.38 -29.55 33.60
N ASP A 172 21.12 -30.83 33.38
CA ASP A 172 21.01 -31.82 34.44
C ASP A 172 22.14 -32.86 34.37
N PHE A 173 22.15 -33.76 35.35
CA PHE A 173 23.13 -34.83 35.44
C PHE A 173 22.78 -36.07 34.60
N GLU A 174 21.60 -36.14 33.97
CA GLU A 174 21.15 -37.33 33.21
C GLU A 174 21.43 -37.19 31.71
N SER A 175 21.17 -36.01 31.15
CA SER A 175 21.36 -35.72 29.74
C SER A 175 21.86 -34.28 29.58
N PHE A 176 23.17 -34.12 29.63
CA PHE A 176 23.80 -32.80 29.50
C PHE A 176 23.51 -32.10 28.16
N LYS A 177 23.19 -32.85 27.10
CA LYS A 177 22.82 -32.27 25.79
C LYS A 177 21.43 -31.63 25.80
N THR A 178 20.55 -32.07 26.69
CA THR A 178 19.24 -31.45 26.88
C THR A 178 19.35 -30.38 27.96
N VAL A 179 18.56 -29.32 27.83
CA VAL A 179 18.53 -28.21 28.78
C VAL A 179 17.16 -28.13 29.48
N PRO A 180 16.77 -29.15 30.27
CA PRO A 180 15.43 -29.24 30.83
C PRO A 180 15.08 -28.10 31.80
N ASN A 181 16.08 -27.46 32.41
CA ASN A 181 15.89 -26.38 33.38
C ASN A 181 15.82 -25.00 32.72
N PHE A 182 16.17 -24.89 31.42
CA PHE A 182 16.13 -23.62 30.71
C PHE A 182 14.74 -23.36 30.11
N HIS A 183 14.16 -22.20 30.44
CA HIS A 183 12.86 -21.79 29.91
C HIS A 183 12.90 -20.36 29.34
N HIS A 184 12.56 -20.21 28.06
CA HIS A 184 12.52 -18.91 27.39
C HIS A 184 11.53 -17.90 28.01
N ASN A 185 10.52 -18.35 28.76
CA ASN A 185 9.60 -17.44 29.43
C ASN A 185 10.25 -16.64 30.59
N GLN A 186 11.47 -17.01 30.99
CA GLN A 186 12.26 -16.32 32.00
C GLN A 186 13.28 -15.35 31.39
N THR A 187 13.35 -15.26 30.06
CA THR A 187 14.26 -14.36 29.34
C THR A 187 13.54 -13.11 28.84
N ASP A 188 14.31 -12.16 28.31
CA ASP A 188 13.78 -10.94 27.68
C ASP A 188 12.98 -11.22 26.38
N PHE A 189 13.06 -12.44 25.84
CA PHE A 189 12.30 -12.87 24.68
C PHE A 189 11.51 -14.16 24.96
N PRO A 190 10.33 -14.06 25.60
CA PRO A 190 9.42 -15.18 25.75
C PRO A 190 8.91 -15.66 24.40
N LEU A 191 9.15 -16.94 24.07
CA LEU A 191 8.62 -17.54 22.84
C LEU A 191 7.08 -17.62 22.91
N LYS A 192 6.40 -16.83 22.07
CA LYS A 192 4.94 -16.82 21.94
C LYS A 192 4.52 -17.24 20.54
N GLY A 193 3.34 -17.84 20.44
CA GLY A 193 2.78 -18.29 19.17
C GLY A 193 3.73 -19.19 18.40
N LYS A 194 3.93 -18.90 17.11
CA LYS A 194 4.78 -19.70 16.23
C LYS A 194 6.26 -19.66 16.59
N HIS A 195 6.73 -18.69 17.36
CA HIS A 195 8.11 -18.69 17.87
C HIS A 195 8.37 -19.86 18.84
N ALA A 196 7.34 -20.42 19.49
CA ALA A 196 7.53 -21.58 20.37
C ALA A 196 7.79 -22.90 19.60
N GLU A 197 7.54 -22.92 18.30
CA GLU A 197 7.69 -24.10 17.43
C GLU A 197 9.03 -24.10 16.65
N VAL A 198 9.80 -23.00 16.69
CA VAL A 198 11.06 -22.87 15.93
C VAL A 198 12.19 -23.62 16.61
N THR A 199 13.20 -24.01 15.82
CA THR A 199 14.37 -24.69 16.37
C THR A 199 15.38 -23.68 16.92
N CYS A 200 16.22 -24.10 17.86
CA CYS A 200 17.19 -23.19 18.50
C CYS A 200 18.10 -22.50 17.47
N VAL A 201 18.48 -23.20 16.38
CA VAL A 201 19.41 -22.66 15.36
C VAL A 201 18.77 -21.57 14.49
N ASP A 202 17.44 -21.47 14.47
CA ASP A 202 16.74 -20.44 13.72
C ASP A 202 16.98 -19.05 14.33
N CYS A 203 17.14 -18.99 15.66
CA CYS A 203 17.47 -17.76 16.40
C CYS A 203 18.95 -17.71 16.82
N HIS A 204 19.45 -18.77 17.43
CA HIS A 204 20.83 -18.88 17.93
C HIS A 204 21.74 -19.45 16.86
N LYS A 205 22.32 -18.57 16.04
CA LYS A 205 23.12 -18.98 14.88
C LYS A 205 24.38 -19.76 15.28
N LYS A 206 24.75 -20.68 14.40
CA LYS A 206 25.98 -21.46 14.51
C LYS A 206 27.07 -20.83 13.63
N GLU A 207 28.27 -20.81 14.16
CA GLU A 207 29.47 -20.45 13.43
C GLU A 207 30.62 -21.42 13.76
N THR A 208 31.74 -21.27 13.08
CA THR A 208 32.94 -22.09 13.32
C THR A 208 34.02 -21.20 13.93
N ILE A 209 34.39 -21.47 15.18
CA ILE A 209 35.49 -20.79 15.86
C ILE A 209 36.59 -21.82 16.13
N ASP A 210 37.81 -21.54 15.65
CA ASP A 210 38.98 -22.43 15.77
C ASP A 210 38.74 -23.85 15.20
N GLY A 211 37.96 -23.94 14.11
CA GLY A 211 37.62 -25.22 13.48
C GLY A 211 36.55 -26.05 14.20
N GLN A 212 35.94 -25.52 15.27
CA GLN A 212 34.87 -26.19 16.02
C GLN A 212 33.53 -25.43 15.91
N PRO A 213 32.39 -26.14 15.79
CA PRO A 213 31.09 -25.50 15.72
C PRO A 213 30.70 -24.89 17.07
N PHE A 214 30.36 -23.61 17.06
CA PHE A 214 29.91 -22.83 18.21
C PHE A 214 28.53 -22.25 17.92
N GLN A 215 27.62 -22.33 18.90
CA GLN A 215 26.27 -21.77 18.79
C GLN A 215 26.13 -20.60 19.77
N HIS A 216 25.80 -19.41 19.25
CA HIS A 216 25.65 -18.19 20.04
C HIS A 216 24.29 -18.15 20.74
N PHE A 217 24.30 -18.33 22.06
CA PHE A 217 23.08 -18.25 22.87
C PHE A 217 22.84 -16.86 23.49
N ALA A 218 23.91 -16.08 23.67
CA ALA A 218 23.84 -14.71 24.21
C ALA A 218 23.65 -13.66 23.09
N ASP A 219 23.24 -12.46 23.50
CA ASP A 219 23.22 -11.24 22.68
C ASP A 219 22.44 -11.31 21.35
N VAL A 220 21.40 -12.14 21.29
CA VAL A 220 20.54 -12.23 20.10
C VAL A 220 19.69 -10.95 19.99
N PRO A 221 19.76 -10.19 18.87
CA PRO A 221 18.95 -8.98 18.72
C PRO A 221 17.45 -9.29 18.72
N HIS A 222 16.70 -8.68 19.65
CA HIS A 222 15.26 -8.95 19.83
C HIS A 222 14.44 -7.68 20.14
N ALA A 223 14.96 -6.49 19.82
CA ALA A 223 14.32 -5.22 20.17
C ALA A 223 12.97 -4.99 19.45
N ASN A 224 12.82 -5.55 18.25
CA ASN A 224 11.60 -5.50 17.44
C ASN A 224 11.57 -6.66 16.44
N CYS A 225 10.43 -6.88 15.78
CA CYS A 225 10.26 -7.96 14.80
C CYS A 225 11.31 -7.90 13.68
N THR A 226 11.74 -6.70 13.28
CA THR A 226 12.72 -6.50 12.20
C THR A 226 14.16 -6.84 12.60
N SER A 227 14.40 -7.17 13.87
CA SER A 227 15.70 -7.67 14.33
C SER A 227 16.00 -9.07 13.75
N CYS A 228 14.96 -9.81 13.36
CA CYS A 228 15.09 -11.13 12.73
C CYS A 228 14.32 -11.26 11.41
N HIS A 229 13.20 -10.55 11.25
CA HIS A 229 12.36 -10.64 10.06
C HIS A 229 12.59 -9.47 9.11
N GLU A 230 12.52 -9.74 7.81
CA GLU A 230 12.50 -8.69 6.80
C GLU A 230 11.14 -7.96 6.81
N ASP A 231 11.16 -6.63 6.81
CA ASP A 231 9.94 -5.84 6.66
C ASP A 231 9.58 -5.66 5.18
N VAL A 232 8.62 -6.47 4.73
CA VAL A 232 8.04 -6.41 3.39
C VAL A 232 7.35 -5.08 3.07
N HIS A 233 7.06 -4.26 4.08
CA HIS A 233 6.45 -2.93 3.90
C HIS A 233 7.48 -1.82 3.74
N HIS A 234 8.78 -2.10 3.84
CA HIS A 234 9.86 -1.13 3.73
C HIS A 234 9.67 0.10 4.64
N ASN A 235 9.35 -0.15 5.91
CA ASN A 235 9.15 0.84 6.98
C ASN A 235 8.00 1.84 6.75
N LYS A 236 7.08 1.56 5.82
CA LYS A 236 5.92 2.43 5.55
C LYS A 236 4.96 2.58 6.73
N PHE A 237 4.90 1.58 7.61
CA PHE A 237 4.01 1.55 8.78
C PHE A 237 4.75 1.66 10.11
N GLY A 238 6.06 1.91 10.08
CA GLY A 238 6.93 1.85 11.25
C GLY A 238 7.20 0.43 11.74
N GLN A 239 7.94 0.31 12.84
CA GLN A 239 8.48 -0.97 13.33
C GLN A 239 7.55 -1.75 14.27
N ASN A 240 6.36 -1.23 14.56
CA ASN A 240 5.41 -1.90 15.46
C ASN A 240 4.48 -2.85 14.69
N CYS A 241 5.05 -3.95 14.22
CA CYS A 241 4.33 -4.96 13.43
C CYS A 241 3.11 -5.52 14.18
N THR A 242 3.15 -5.55 15.53
CA THR A 242 2.09 -6.13 16.37
C THR A 242 0.76 -5.36 16.35
N GLN A 243 0.75 -4.13 15.82
CA GLN A 243 -0.48 -3.38 15.55
C GLN A 243 -1.37 -4.09 14.53
N CYS A 244 -0.76 -4.79 13.57
CA CYS A 244 -1.44 -5.44 12.45
C CYS A 244 -1.27 -6.96 12.47
N HIS A 245 -0.08 -7.44 12.84
CA HIS A 245 0.26 -8.86 12.82
C HIS A 245 0.22 -9.50 14.22
N SER A 246 0.01 -10.80 14.25
CA SER A 246 0.03 -11.61 15.47
C SER A 246 1.06 -12.71 15.34
N GLU A 247 1.77 -13.01 16.42
CA GLU A 247 2.72 -14.12 16.51
C GLU A 247 2.04 -15.50 16.38
N GLN A 248 0.72 -15.56 16.56
CA GLN A 248 -0.07 -16.79 16.42
C GLN A 248 -0.42 -17.08 14.94
N LEU A 249 -0.84 -16.05 14.21
CA LEU A 249 -1.35 -16.14 12.83
C LEU A 249 -0.90 -14.90 12.06
N TRP A 250 0.33 -14.93 11.53
CA TRP A 250 0.95 -13.77 10.89
C TRP A 250 0.17 -13.24 9.68
N ALA A 251 -0.38 -14.15 8.88
CA ALA A 251 -1.15 -13.84 7.68
C ALA A 251 -2.52 -13.18 7.98
N GLN A 252 -3.01 -13.28 9.21
CA GLN A 252 -4.27 -12.66 9.59
C GLN A 252 -4.02 -11.26 10.15
N ILE A 253 -4.41 -10.25 9.38
CA ILE A 253 -4.24 -8.85 9.75
C ILE A 253 -5.38 -8.41 10.69
N LYS A 254 -5.02 -7.95 11.89
CA LYS A 254 -5.91 -7.29 12.87
C LYS A 254 -5.79 -5.77 12.74
N GLY A 255 -6.75 -5.03 13.28
CA GLY A 255 -6.69 -3.56 13.29
C GLY A 255 -7.00 -2.86 11.97
N MET A 256 -7.45 -3.58 10.93
CA MET A 256 -7.80 -2.97 9.62
C MET A 256 -8.85 -1.86 9.72
N ALA A 257 -9.76 -1.92 10.70
CA ALA A 257 -10.76 -0.88 10.93
C ALA A 257 -10.16 0.49 11.30
N ASN A 258 -8.95 0.52 11.86
CA ASN A 258 -8.27 1.73 12.32
C ASN A 258 -7.13 2.16 11.40
N PHE A 259 -7.02 1.57 10.21
CA PHE A 259 -5.94 1.87 9.29
C PHE A 259 -6.09 3.27 8.68
N ASP A 260 -5.07 4.10 8.86
CA ASP A 260 -5.05 5.50 8.42
C ASP A 260 -4.50 5.64 7.00
N HIS A 261 -5.40 5.85 6.03
CA HIS A 261 -5.04 6.07 4.62
C HIS A 261 -4.29 7.38 4.38
N ASN A 262 -4.27 8.34 5.32
CA ASN A 262 -3.47 9.56 5.16
C ASN A 262 -1.96 9.31 5.17
N LYS A 263 -1.54 8.12 5.63
CA LYS A 263 -0.15 7.67 5.60
C LYS A 263 0.24 7.02 4.25
N THR A 264 -0.70 6.93 3.31
CA THR A 264 -0.49 6.29 2.01
C THR A 264 -0.44 7.31 0.88
N GLY A 265 -0.11 6.85 -0.33
CA GLY A 265 -0.17 7.68 -1.54
C GLY A 265 -1.58 8.07 -1.97
N PHE A 266 -2.64 7.53 -1.35
CA PHE A 266 -4.03 7.80 -1.70
C PHE A 266 -4.88 8.08 -0.43
N PRO A 267 -4.89 9.33 0.06
CA PRO A 267 -5.76 9.73 1.16
C PRO A 267 -7.24 9.61 0.77
N LEU A 268 -8.02 8.88 1.57
CA LEU A 268 -9.45 8.71 1.31
C LEU A 268 -10.22 9.99 1.65
N GLN A 269 -10.66 10.71 0.62
CA GLN A 269 -11.41 11.96 0.74
C GLN A 269 -12.79 11.86 0.08
N GLY A 270 -13.74 12.68 0.55
CA GLY A 270 -15.08 12.75 -0.02
C GLY A 270 -15.83 11.43 0.10
N LEU A 271 -16.32 10.91 -1.02
CA LEU A 271 -17.05 9.63 -1.06
C LEU A 271 -16.12 8.41 -0.92
N HIS A 272 -14.83 8.54 -1.24
CA HIS A 272 -13.88 7.43 -1.11
C HIS A 272 -13.68 6.97 0.35
N SER A 273 -13.88 7.85 1.34
CA SER A 273 -13.78 7.47 2.77
C SER A 273 -14.89 6.54 3.23
N LYS A 274 -15.95 6.37 2.43
CA LYS A 274 -17.08 5.48 2.71
C LYS A 274 -16.99 4.15 1.96
N VAL A 275 -15.95 3.96 1.15
CA VAL A 275 -15.77 2.76 0.34
C VAL A 275 -15.14 1.66 1.20
N ALA A 276 -15.73 0.47 1.17
CA ALA A 276 -15.17 -0.70 1.87
C ALA A 276 -13.82 -1.10 1.27
N CYS A 277 -12.87 -1.53 2.11
CA CYS A 277 -11.49 -1.81 1.69
C CYS A 277 -11.41 -2.78 0.50
N GLN A 278 -12.30 -3.79 0.47
CA GLN A 278 -12.33 -4.84 -0.56
C GLN A 278 -12.72 -4.35 -1.95
N GLN A 279 -13.35 -3.17 -2.05
CA GLN A 279 -13.70 -2.57 -3.35
C GLN A 279 -12.44 -2.11 -4.10
N CYS A 280 -11.39 -1.74 -3.37
CA CYS A 280 -10.08 -1.37 -3.92
C CYS A 280 -9.10 -2.55 -3.82
N HIS A 281 -8.99 -3.17 -2.65
CA HIS A 281 -8.06 -4.26 -2.36
C HIS A 281 -8.75 -5.63 -2.47
N LYS A 282 -8.84 -6.15 -3.70
CA LYS A 282 -9.56 -7.39 -3.98
C LYS A 282 -8.88 -8.67 -3.46
N ASN A 283 -7.55 -8.68 -3.45
CA ASN A 283 -6.76 -9.87 -3.09
C ASN A 283 -5.75 -9.57 -1.99
N ASP A 284 -4.94 -8.53 -2.18
CA ASP A 284 -3.87 -8.13 -1.28
C ASP A 284 -4.02 -6.65 -0.91
N TYR A 285 -4.01 -6.37 0.39
CA TYR A 285 -4.11 -5.02 0.93
C TYR A 285 -2.79 -4.24 0.80
N ALA A 286 -1.65 -4.92 0.64
CA ALA A 286 -0.34 -4.30 0.46
C ALA A 286 0.03 -4.05 -1.01
N ALA A 287 -0.65 -4.71 -1.95
CA ALA A 287 -0.38 -4.57 -3.36
C ALA A 287 -0.59 -3.12 -3.84
N PRO A 288 0.35 -2.55 -4.62
CA PRO A 288 0.19 -1.21 -5.16
C PRO A 288 -0.98 -1.18 -6.15
N LEU A 289 -1.89 -0.22 -5.95
CA LEU A 289 -3.01 0.03 -6.84
C LEU A 289 -2.70 1.26 -7.71
N PRO A 290 -2.97 1.22 -9.03
CA PRO A 290 -2.94 2.45 -9.83
C PRO A 290 -4.06 3.39 -9.33
N HIS A 291 -3.67 4.60 -8.94
CA HIS A 291 -4.56 5.56 -8.29
C HIS A 291 -4.25 7.02 -8.67
N ASN A 292 -3.46 7.24 -9.72
CA ASN A 292 -3.01 8.58 -10.11
C ASN A 292 -4.06 9.29 -10.97
N ARG A 293 -4.95 8.55 -11.61
CA ARG A 293 -6.05 9.06 -12.44
C ARG A 293 -7.37 8.44 -12.02
N CYS A 294 -8.45 9.20 -12.15
CA CYS A 294 -9.77 8.69 -11.79
C CYS A 294 -10.16 7.46 -12.63
N ASN A 295 -9.68 7.38 -13.88
CA ASN A 295 -9.95 6.26 -14.77
C ASN A 295 -9.11 5.00 -14.48
N ASP A 296 -8.16 5.06 -13.55
CA ASP A 296 -7.46 3.86 -13.05
C ASP A 296 -8.45 2.94 -12.31
N CYS A 297 -9.55 3.50 -11.78
CA CYS A 297 -10.60 2.76 -11.06
C CYS A 297 -12.00 2.93 -11.69
N HIS A 298 -12.33 4.12 -12.20
CA HIS A 298 -13.66 4.43 -12.74
C HIS A 298 -13.70 4.30 -14.26
N ALA A 299 -14.80 3.78 -14.80
CA ALA A 299 -15.03 3.83 -16.23
C ALA A 299 -15.28 5.28 -16.69
N ASP A 300 -14.76 5.65 -17.87
CA ASP A 300 -15.02 6.94 -18.49
C ASP A 300 -16.48 7.03 -18.96
N TYR A 301 -17.31 7.72 -18.18
CA TYR A 301 -18.72 7.97 -18.49
C TYR A 301 -18.90 8.78 -19.79
N HIS A 302 -17.95 9.69 -20.09
CA HIS A 302 -18.02 10.58 -21.24
C HIS A 302 -17.51 9.94 -22.54
N LYS A 303 -17.07 8.67 -22.50
CA LYS A 303 -16.65 7.88 -23.66
C LYS A 303 -15.71 8.66 -24.60
N SER A 304 -14.68 9.27 -24.03
CA SER A 304 -13.66 10.02 -24.76
C SER A 304 -14.11 11.34 -25.40
N ASP A 305 -15.25 11.91 -25.01
CA ASP A 305 -15.64 13.27 -25.43
C ASP A 305 -14.60 14.34 -25.02
N PHE A 306 -13.71 14.06 -24.08
CA PHE A 306 -12.67 15.01 -23.62
C PHE A 306 -11.23 14.60 -24.00
N THR A 307 -11.02 13.59 -24.87
CA THR A 307 -9.66 13.12 -25.21
C THR A 307 -9.14 13.62 -26.59
N ARG A 308 -7.79 13.71 -26.71
CA ARG A 308 -6.93 13.69 -27.93
C ARG A 308 -6.45 14.98 -28.63
N THR A 309 -6.15 16.05 -27.90
CA THR A 309 -5.08 16.99 -28.36
C THR A 309 -4.17 17.49 -27.24
N ASN A 310 -4.61 17.41 -25.98
CA ASN A 310 -3.77 17.73 -24.82
C ASN A 310 -3.88 16.58 -23.78
N PRO A 311 -2.79 15.87 -23.42
CA PRO A 311 -2.79 14.76 -22.47
C PRO A 311 -3.16 15.15 -21.01
N ALA A 312 -3.61 16.39 -20.79
CA ALA A 312 -3.78 16.99 -19.48
C ALA A 312 -5.22 17.00 -18.94
N SER A 313 -6.27 16.70 -19.73
CA SER A 313 -7.64 16.74 -19.19
C SER A 313 -7.89 15.50 -18.31
N ASP A 314 -7.96 15.74 -17.01
CA ASP A 314 -8.21 14.75 -15.96
C ASP A 314 -9.62 14.96 -15.41
N CYS A 315 -10.27 13.90 -14.93
CA CYS A 315 -11.65 14.00 -14.42
C CYS A 315 -11.76 15.04 -13.29
N LYS A 316 -10.68 15.27 -12.54
CA LYS A 316 -10.60 16.28 -11.46
C LYS A 316 -10.73 17.73 -11.94
N ASP A 317 -10.55 18.00 -13.23
CA ASP A 317 -10.70 19.36 -13.78
C ASP A 317 -12.16 19.83 -13.76
N CYS A 318 -13.08 18.86 -13.76
CA CYS A 318 -14.52 19.07 -13.77
C CYS A 318 -15.21 18.46 -12.54
N HIS A 319 -14.73 17.33 -12.02
CA HIS A 319 -15.38 16.62 -10.93
C HIS A 319 -14.56 16.65 -9.64
N THR A 320 -15.21 16.35 -8.54
CA THR A 320 -14.55 16.24 -7.24
C THR A 320 -14.86 14.90 -6.60
N VAL A 321 -14.04 14.53 -5.63
CA VAL A 321 -14.28 13.34 -4.78
C VAL A 321 -15.59 13.43 -3.98
N LYS A 322 -16.27 14.57 -3.94
CA LYS A 322 -17.60 14.73 -3.31
C LYS A 322 -18.74 14.17 -4.17
N GLY A 323 -18.49 13.87 -5.44
CA GLY A 323 -19.44 13.24 -6.36
C GLY A 323 -19.36 13.73 -7.80
N PHE A 324 -19.90 12.93 -8.72
CA PHE A 324 -19.93 13.20 -10.16
C PHE A 324 -21.22 13.90 -10.65
N GLN A 325 -22.20 14.10 -9.75
CA GLN A 325 -23.49 14.70 -10.09
C GLN A 325 -23.39 16.18 -10.50
N PHE A 326 -22.34 16.87 -10.06
CA PHE A 326 -22.07 18.28 -10.36
C PHE A 326 -20.70 18.43 -11.02
N THR A 327 -20.54 19.57 -11.69
CA THR A 327 -19.29 19.94 -12.35
C THR A 327 -18.78 21.28 -11.82
N ASN A 328 -17.46 21.39 -11.69
CA ASN A 328 -16.70 22.62 -11.44
C ASN A 328 -16.36 23.34 -12.74
N TYR A 329 -16.89 22.88 -13.88
CA TYR A 329 -16.71 23.53 -15.17
C TYR A 329 -17.58 24.78 -15.24
N THR A 330 -16.92 25.94 -15.27
CA THR A 330 -17.59 27.25 -15.18
C THR A 330 -18.01 27.78 -16.55
N ILE A 331 -18.88 28.81 -16.55
CA ILE A 331 -19.32 29.48 -17.78
C ILE A 331 -18.12 30.14 -18.49
N GLU A 332 -17.16 30.69 -17.74
CA GLU A 332 -15.96 31.30 -18.31
C GLU A 332 -15.13 30.26 -19.08
N LYS A 333 -14.97 29.05 -18.52
CA LYS A 333 -14.30 27.95 -19.22
C LYS A 333 -15.08 27.51 -20.46
N HIS A 334 -16.40 27.44 -20.37
CA HIS A 334 -17.25 27.11 -21.52
C HIS A 334 -17.06 28.12 -22.67
N ASN A 335 -16.98 29.42 -22.35
CA ASN A 335 -16.83 30.49 -23.33
C ASN A 335 -15.44 30.57 -23.99
N LEU A 336 -14.49 29.71 -23.58
CA LEU A 336 -13.25 29.46 -24.33
C LEU A 336 -13.46 28.51 -25.53
N SER A 337 -14.62 27.85 -25.62
CA SER A 337 -14.97 26.99 -26.74
C SER A 337 -15.46 27.79 -27.95
N ASN A 338 -15.72 27.08 -29.06
CA ASN A 338 -16.23 27.69 -30.29
C ASN A 338 -17.65 28.25 -30.15
N PHE A 339 -18.43 27.81 -29.16
CA PHE A 339 -19.78 28.32 -28.91
C PHE A 339 -19.81 29.06 -27.58
N LYS A 340 -19.88 30.39 -27.64
CA LYS A 340 -19.98 31.25 -26.45
C LYS A 340 -21.43 31.35 -26.03
N LEU A 341 -21.68 31.18 -24.74
CA LEU A 341 -22.98 31.42 -24.13
C LEU A 341 -23.18 32.93 -23.97
N ASN A 342 -23.87 33.51 -24.95
CA ASN A 342 -24.27 34.90 -24.97
C ASN A 342 -25.80 35.02 -24.89
N GLY A 343 -26.30 36.20 -24.53
CA GLY A 343 -27.73 36.51 -24.50
C GLY A 343 -28.57 35.45 -23.81
N ALA A 344 -29.65 35.04 -24.47
CA ALA A 344 -30.58 34.05 -23.92
C ALA A 344 -29.93 32.68 -23.70
N HIS A 345 -28.88 32.31 -24.45
CA HIS A 345 -28.17 31.03 -24.28
C HIS A 345 -27.47 30.92 -22.92
N MET A 346 -27.10 32.03 -22.28
CA MET A 346 -26.49 32.02 -20.94
C MET A 346 -27.46 31.53 -19.85
N ALA A 347 -28.75 31.77 -20.03
CA ALA A 347 -29.79 31.31 -19.10
C ALA A 347 -30.29 29.88 -19.41
N THR A 348 -29.82 29.28 -20.51
CA THR A 348 -30.22 27.93 -20.91
C THR A 348 -29.49 26.88 -20.09
N PRO A 349 -30.20 25.90 -19.49
CA PRO A 349 -29.54 24.86 -18.73
C PRO A 349 -28.69 23.96 -19.64
N CYS A 350 -27.50 23.58 -19.18
CA CYS A 350 -26.52 22.83 -19.97
C CYS A 350 -27.08 21.53 -20.59
N PHE A 351 -28.05 20.88 -19.93
CA PHE A 351 -28.64 19.64 -20.43
C PHE A 351 -29.41 19.83 -21.74
N SER A 352 -29.93 21.03 -22.02
CA SER A 352 -30.66 21.31 -23.27
C SER A 352 -29.76 21.13 -24.49
N CYS A 353 -28.46 21.39 -24.35
CA CYS A 353 -27.48 21.23 -25.43
C CYS A 353 -26.69 19.93 -25.29
N HIS A 354 -26.25 19.62 -24.06
CA HIS A 354 -25.31 18.55 -23.80
C HIS A 354 -25.94 17.23 -23.37
N LYS A 355 -27.25 17.15 -23.09
CA LYS A 355 -27.91 15.90 -22.75
C LYS A 355 -28.91 15.54 -23.84
N LYS A 356 -28.56 14.51 -24.64
CA LYS A 356 -29.49 13.89 -25.59
C LYS A 356 -29.86 12.52 -25.04
N GLU A 357 -31.17 12.23 -25.00
CA GLU A 357 -31.71 11.05 -24.32
C GLU A 357 -31.23 11.01 -22.86
N ASP A 358 -30.66 9.89 -22.41
CA ASP A 358 -30.19 9.69 -21.03
C ASP A 358 -28.67 9.84 -20.85
N ARG A 359 -27.95 10.44 -21.81
CA ARG A 359 -26.49 10.60 -21.71
C ARG A 359 -26.02 12.02 -22.03
N TRP A 360 -25.04 12.48 -21.24
CA TRP A 360 -24.30 13.70 -21.55
C TRP A 360 -23.30 13.49 -22.71
N ARG A 361 -23.25 14.44 -23.65
CA ARG A 361 -22.34 14.50 -24.79
C ARG A 361 -21.85 15.94 -25.00
N PHE A 362 -20.55 16.11 -25.23
CA PHE A 362 -19.92 17.43 -25.32
C PHE A 362 -19.23 17.72 -26.66
N ARG A 363 -19.27 16.78 -27.61
CA ARG A 363 -18.68 16.94 -28.95
C ARG A 363 -19.72 16.95 -30.07
N ASN A 364 -19.33 17.56 -31.19
CA ASN A 364 -20.03 17.52 -32.47
C ASN A 364 -21.50 17.99 -32.38
N ILE A 365 -21.78 19.01 -31.56
CA ILE A 365 -23.12 19.58 -31.43
C ILE A 365 -23.40 20.59 -32.55
N GLY A 366 -22.36 21.24 -33.08
CA GLY A 366 -22.49 22.37 -33.99
C GLY A 366 -22.42 23.70 -33.26
N SER A 367 -22.36 24.80 -34.01
CA SER A 367 -22.29 26.17 -33.47
C SER A 367 -23.17 27.16 -34.24
N ASN A 368 -23.76 26.73 -35.36
CA ASN A 368 -24.69 27.56 -36.13
C ASN A 368 -26.10 27.43 -35.55
N CYS A 369 -26.93 28.46 -35.75
CA CYS A 369 -28.31 28.47 -35.28
C CYS A 369 -29.08 27.23 -35.71
N ILE A 370 -28.93 26.81 -36.98
CA ILE A 370 -29.63 25.66 -37.57
C ILE A 370 -29.13 24.30 -37.11
N ASP A 371 -27.96 24.24 -36.44
CA ASP A 371 -27.46 22.99 -35.87
C ASP A 371 -28.32 22.55 -34.67
N CYS A 372 -29.00 23.52 -34.03
CA CYS A 372 -29.83 23.31 -32.85
C CYS A 372 -31.31 23.70 -33.05
N HIS A 373 -31.59 24.75 -33.83
CA HIS A 373 -32.93 25.28 -34.08
C HIS A 373 -33.45 24.88 -35.45
N GLN A 374 -34.76 24.65 -35.55
CA GLN A 374 -35.41 24.40 -36.83
C GLN A 374 -35.49 25.69 -37.64
N ASN A 375 -35.01 25.65 -38.89
CA ASN A 375 -35.17 26.76 -39.83
C ASN A 375 -36.61 26.81 -40.40
N VAL A 376 -37.42 27.73 -39.88
CA VAL A 376 -38.80 27.95 -40.35
C VAL A 376 -38.89 28.76 -41.65
N HIS A 377 -37.79 29.37 -42.10
CA HIS A 377 -37.72 30.17 -43.33
C HIS A 377 -37.22 29.38 -44.54
N SER A 378 -36.94 28.08 -44.38
CA SER A 378 -36.44 27.22 -45.45
C SER A 378 -37.37 27.23 -46.66
N GLY A 379 -36.83 27.55 -47.85
CA GLY A 379 -37.58 27.64 -49.11
C GLY A 379 -38.34 28.96 -49.34
N PHE A 380 -38.43 29.83 -48.33
CA PHE A 380 -39.12 31.12 -48.40
C PHE A 380 -38.18 32.33 -48.40
N MET A 381 -36.90 32.09 -48.22
CA MET A 381 -35.81 33.06 -48.17
C MET A 381 -34.58 32.51 -48.90
N ASP A 382 -33.73 33.39 -49.41
CA ASP A 382 -32.46 33.00 -50.03
C ASP A 382 -31.51 32.36 -49.01
N ASP A 383 -30.77 31.34 -49.44
CA ASP A 383 -29.85 30.57 -48.60
C ASP A 383 -28.78 31.47 -47.96
N GLN A 384 -28.39 32.58 -48.61
CA GLN A 384 -27.39 33.51 -48.07
C GLN A 384 -27.81 34.17 -46.74
N TYR A 385 -29.11 34.26 -46.45
CA TYR A 385 -29.64 34.82 -45.20
C TYR A 385 -30.07 33.74 -44.19
N THR A 386 -30.00 32.47 -44.57
CA THR A 386 -30.43 31.35 -43.72
C THR A 386 -29.31 30.35 -43.39
N LEU A 387 -28.14 30.49 -44.01
CA LEU A 387 -26.93 29.72 -43.73
C LEU A 387 -25.88 30.57 -43.00
N LYS A 388 -25.08 29.92 -42.14
CA LYS A 388 -23.90 30.41 -41.40
C LYS A 388 -23.95 31.90 -40.98
N ASP A 389 -24.35 32.15 -39.74
CA ASP A 389 -24.54 33.49 -39.14
C ASP A 389 -25.61 34.38 -39.82
N GLY A 390 -26.24 33.91 -40.90
CA GLY A 390 -27.31 34.63 -41.61
C GLY A 390 -28.50 35.01 -40.74
N CYS A 391 -28.86 34.17 -39.75
CA CYS A 391 -29.94 34.48 -38.81
C CYS A 391 -29.69 35.79 -38.04
N ASN A 392 -28.43 36.09 -37.68
CA ASN A 392 -28.05 37.30 -36.95
C ASN A 392 -28.15 38.57 -37.80
N SER A 393 -28.44 38.44 -39.10
CA SER A 393 -28.76 39.59 -39.96
C SER A 393 -30.15 40.16 -39.67
N CYS A 394 -31.01 39.36 -39.02
CA CYS A 394 -32.40 39.69 -38.75
C CYS A 394 -32.76 39.53 -37.27
N HIS A 395 -32.27 38.48 -36.62
CA HIS A 395 -32.58 38.13 -35.24
C HIS A 395 -31.43 38.48 -34.30
N ASP A 396 -31.77 38.85 -33.07
CA ASP A 396 -30.80 39.05 -31.98
C ASP A 396 -30.87 37.88 -30.98
N GLU A 397 -29.72 37.38 -30.56
CA GLU A 397 -29.64 36.24 -29.62
C GLU A 397 -30.04 36.58 -28.17
N ASN A 398 -30.14 37.86 -27.82
CA ASN A 398 -30.73 38.33 -26.57
C ASN A 398 -32.25 38.41 -26.65
N ALA A 399 -32.80 38.75 -27.83
CA ALA A 399 -34.23 38.98 -28.04
C ALA A 399 -34.70 38.47 -29.42
N TRP A 400 -34.81 37.14 -29.59
CA TRP A 400 -35.07 36.50 -30.89
C TRP A 400 -36.33 37.00 -31.62
N SER A 401 -37.36 37.42 -30.85
CA SER A 401 -38.61 37.95 -31.40
C SER A 401 -38.49 39.37 -31.97
N GLU A 402 -37.44 40.10 -31.59
CA GLU A 402 -37.15 41.42 -32.15
C GLU A 402 -36.40 41.24 -33.46
N VAL A 403 -37.09 41.51 -34.57
CA VAL A 403 -36.55 41.32 -35.92
C VAL A 403 -36.21 42.67 -36.53
N SER A 404 -34.98 42.84 -37.00
CA SER A 404 -34.53 44.05 -37.68
C SER A 404 -33.73 43.70 -38.93
N PHE A 405 -34.10 44.27 -40.09
CA PHE A 405 -33.36 44.05 -41.33
C PHE A 405 -33.19 45.34 -42.13
N ASP A 406 -31.98 45.56 -42.62
CA ASP A 406 -31.63 46.72 -43.43
C ASP A 406 -31.90 46.48 -44.92
N HIS A 407 -33.00 47.05 -45.42
CA HIS A 407 -33.43 46.92 -46.81
C HIS A 407 -32.50 47.62 -47.81
N SER A 408 -31.60 48.52 -47.37
CA SER A 408 -30.60 49.14 -48.27
C SER A 408 -29.60 48.13 -48.83
N LYS A 409 -29.49 46.96 -48.19
CA LYS A 409 -28.67 45.83 -48.64
C LYS A 409 -29.31 45.04 -49.77
N THR A 410 -30.52 45.41 -50.19
CA THR A 410 -31.27 44.75 -51.26
C THR A 410 -31.44 45.69 -52.45
N GLY A 411 -31.94 45.18 -53.58
CA GLY A 411 -32.32 46.01 -54.72
C GLY A 411 -33.55 46.91 -54.49
N PHE A 412 -34.18 46.85 -53.31
CA PHE A 412 -35.40 47.59 -52.99
C PHE A 412 -35.28 48.31 -51.65
N ALA A 413 -34.58 49.45 -51.66
CA ALA A 413 -34.45 50.30 -50.49
C ALA A 413 -35.80 50.97 -50.15
N LEU A 414 -36.25 50.81 -48.91
CA LEU A 414 -37.50 51.41 -48.44
C LEU A 414 -37.31 52.91 -48.16
N SER A 415 -38.29 53.72 -48.56
CA SER A 415 -38.30 55.17 -48.35
C SER A 415 -39.69 55.67 -47.96
N GLY A 416 -39.75 56.84 -47.32
CA GLY A 416 -41.00 57.43 -46.82
C GLY A 416 -41.76 56.48 -45.90
N VAL A 417 -43.06 56.33 -46.11
CA VAL A 417 -43.92 55.47 -45.28
C VAL A 417 -43.57 53.99 -45.38
N HIS A 418 -42.95 53.55 -46.48
CA HIS A 418 -42.54 52.17 -46.63
C HIS A 418 -41.44 51.78 -45.63
N ALA A 419 -40.57 52.73 -45.25
CA ALA A 419 -39.52 52.48 -44.24
C ALA A 419 -40.06 52.28 -42.81
N GLN A 420 -41.29 52.74 -42.55
CA GLN A 420 -41.96 52.61 -41.25
C GLN A 420 -43.01 51.48 -41.25
N THR A 421 -43.22 50.84 -42.39
CA THR A 421 -44.24 49.80 -42.55
C THR A 421 -43.74 48.48 -41.98
N ASN A 422 -44.59 47.77 -41.25
CA ASN A 422 -44.28 46.43 -40.75
C ASN A 422 -43.98 45.48 -41.91
N CYS A 423 -42.94 44.63 -41.76
CA CYS A 423 -42.55 43.62 -42.74
C CYS A 423 -43.74 42.76 -43.22
N GLY A 424 -44.70 42.53 -42.31
CA GLY A 424 -45.98 41.88 -42.53
C GLY A 424 -46.74 42.33 -43.77
N ALA A 425 -46.74 43.63 -44.06
CA ALA A 425 -47.52 44.20 -45.15
C ALA A 425 -47.04 43.75 -46.53
N CYS A 426 -45.75 43.45 -46.67
CA CYS A 426 -45.12 43.08 -47.95
C CYS A 426 -44.79 41.58 -48.00
N HIS A 427 -44.30 41.03 -46.88
CA HIS A 427 -43.73 39.69 -46.84
C HIS A 427 -44.71 38.61 -46.41
N TYR A 428 -45.98 38.94 -46.13
CA TYR A 428 -47.00 37.94 -45.80
C TYR A 428 -48.06 37.92 -46.89
N ALA A 429 -48.30 36.74 -47.46
CA ALA A 429 -49.37 36.50 -48.42
C ALA A 429 -50.34 35.45 -47.88
N LYS A 430 -51.61 35.51 -48.30
CA LYS A 430 -52.57 34.43 -48.04
C LYS A 430 -52.28 33.28 -49.01
N GLY A 431 -51.95 32.10 -48.50
CA GLY A 431 -51.80 30.89 -49.31
C GLY A 431 -53.15 30.30 -49.72
N ASP A 432 -53.14 29.39 -50.69
CA ASP A 432 -54.32 28.77 -51.32
C ASP A 432 -55.25 28.03 -50.34
N ASN A 433 -54.76 27.67 -49.16
CA ASN A 433 -55.48 26.95 -48.10
C ASN A 433 -55.91 27.88 -46.94
N GLY A 434 -55.85 29.19 -47.12
CA GLY A 434 -56.20 30.18 -46.09
C GLY A 434 -55.14 30.38 -45.00
N LYS A 435 -54.01 29.66 -45.05
CA LYS A 435 -52.87 29.90 -44.14
C LYS A 435 -52.02 31.05 -44.66
N THR A 436 -51.61 31.94 -43.77
CA THR A 436 -50.66 33.00 -44.11
C THR A 436 -49.27 32.40 -44.33
N ILE A 437 -48.68 32.66 -45.49
CA ILE A 437 -47.31 32.26 -45.83
C ILE A 437 -46.41 33.49 -45.78
N GLN A 438 -45.26 33.35 -45.13
CA GLN A 438 -44.24 34.38 -45.09
C GLN A 438 -43.27 34.16 -46.27
N ARG A 439 -43.10 35.14 -47.14
CA ARG A 439 -42.28 35.08 -48.35
C ARG A 439 -41.35 36.29 -48.41
N PHE A 440 -40.06 36.04 -48.20
CA PHE A 440 -39.01 37.06 -48.30
C PHE A 440 -38.28 37.03 -49.64
N ALA A 441 -38.43 35.97 -50.42
CA ALA A 441 -37.82 35.84 -51.74
C ALA A 441 -38.77 36.24 -52.89
N LYS A 442 -38.16 36.80 -53.96
CA LYS A 442 -38.80 36.99 -55.27
C LYS A 442 -40.07 37.86 -55.27
N LEU A 443 -40.10 38.91 -54.45
CA LEU A 443 -41.11 39.96 -54.56
C LEU A 443 -40.77 40.90 -55.73
N ASN A 444 -41.79 41.27 -56.50
CA ASN A 444 -41.65 42.25 -57.58
C ASN A 444 -41.81 43.67 -56.96
N PRO A 445 -40.83 44.58 -57.13
CA PRO A 445 -40.85 45.91 -56.53
C PRO A 445 -41.82 46.90 -57.22
N SER A 446 -42.59 46.46 -58.20
CA SER A 446 -43.55 47.30 -58.93
C SER A 446 -44.68 47.82 -58.04
N CYS A 447 -45.01 49.11 -58.16
CA CYS A 447 -46.08 49.77 -57.40
C CYS A 447 -47.43 49.05 -57.56
N THR A 448 -47.71 48.55 -58.76
CA THR A 448 -48.99 47.91 -59.12
C THR A 448 -49.18 46.51 -58.53
N GLU A 449 -48.15 45.93 -57.92
CA GLU A 449 -48.27 44.64 -57.21
C GLU A 449 -48.98 44.81 -55.86
N CYS A 450 -48.89 46.00 -55.26
CA CYS A 450 -49.48 46.30 -53.95
C CYS A 450 -50.57 47.38 -54.03
N HIS A 451 -50.45 48.32 -54.96
CA HIS A 451 -51.39 49.43 -55.13
C HIS A 451 -52.23 49.26 -56.40
N GLN A 452 -53.52 49.55 -56.27
CA GLN A 452 -54.41 49.60 -57.42
C GLN A 452 -54.10 50.82 -58.29
N ASP A 453 -54.03 50.64 -59.61
CA ASP A 453 -53.95 51.76 -60.55
C ASP A 453 -55.31 52.48 -60.63
N VAL A 454 -55.41 53.62 -59.95
CA VAL A 454 -56.59 54.50 -59.99
C VAL A 454 -56.65 55.38 -61.24
N HIS A 455 -55.63 55.36 -62.09
CA HIS A 455 -55.57 56.15 -63.32
C HIS A 455 -56.09 55.37 -64.53
N HIS A 456 -56.51 54.11 -64.36
CA HIS A 456 -57.09 53.26 -65.41
C HIS A 456 -56.22 53.23 -66.67
N GLU A 457 -54.93 52.95 -66.52
CA GLU A 457 -53.95 52.80 -67.61
C GLU A 457 -53.70 54.06 -68.46
N GLN A 458 -54.26 55.23 -68.11
CA GLN A 458 -54.05 56.49 -68.84
C GLN A 458 -52.57 56.90 -68.95
N PHE A 459 -51.73 56.40 -68.05
CA PHE A 459 -50.30 56.66 -67.97
C PHE A 459 -49.43 55.43 -68.27
N ALA A 460 -50.00 54.38 -68.90
CA ALA A 460 -49.30 53.12 -69.18
C ALA A 460 -47.97 53.27 -69.94
N LYS A 461 -47.78 54.37 -70.67
CA LYS A 461 -46.51 54.70 -71.36
C LYS A 461 -45.30 54.80 -70.43
N TYR A 462 -45.50 55.09 -69.14
CA TYR A 462 -44.42 55.15 -68.14
C TYR A 462 -44.12 53.79 -67.49
N GLY A 463 -44.85 52.73 -67.88
CA GLY A 463 -44.67 51.39 -67.33
C GLY A 463 -45.17 51.24 -65.89
N LYS A 464 -45.02 50.04 -65.34
CA LYS A 464 -45.54 49.66 -64.01
C LYS A 464 -44.80 50.31 -62.83
N GLU A 465 -43.59 50.80 -63.05
CA GLU A 465 -42.79 51.58 -62.09
C GLU A 465 -42.93 53.11 -62.31
N GLY A 466 -43.74 53.49 -63.31
CA GLY A 466 -43.94 54.86 -63.76
C GLY A 466 -44.60 55.78 -62.73
N CYS A 467 -45.25 55.23 -61.70
CA CYS A 467 -45.92 56.01 -60.65
C CYS A 467 -44.96 57.00 -59.97
N SER A 468 -43.71 56.58 -59.75
CA SER A 468 -42.65 57.37 -59.10
C SER A 468 -42.20 58.61 -59.87
N HIS A 469 -42.59 58.74 -61.15
CA HIS A 469 -42.36 59.94 -61.95
C HIS A 469 -43.22 61.12 -61.49
N CYS A 470 -44.41 60.83 -60.95
CA CYS A 470 -45.37 61.84 -60.51
C CYS A 470 -45.57 61.81 -59.00
N HIS A 471 -45.55 60.63 -58.38
CA HIS A 471 -45.87 60.43 -56.97
C HIS A 471 -44.60 60.34 -56.09
N GLY A 472 -44.68 60.93 -54.89
CA GLY A 472 -43.72 60.77 -53.80
C GLY A 472 -44.00 59.56 -52.90
N PHE A 473 -43.06 59.20 -52.02
CA PHE A 473 -43.18 58.06 -51.11
C PHE A 473 -43.65 58.43 -49.70
N ASP A 474 -43.75 59.72 -49.38
CA ASP A 474 -44.12 60.19 -48.04
C ASP A 474 -45.64 60.27 -47.83
N ASP A 475 -46.38 60.73 -48.84
CA ASP A 475 -47.83 60.95 -48.74
C ASP A 475 -48.61 60.52 -50.00
N TRP A 476 -47.92 59.91 -50.98
CA TRP A 476 -48.46 59.56 -52.31
C TRP A 476 -49.06 60.74 -53.10
N SER A 477 -48.76 61.99 -52.72
CA SER A 477 -49.14 63.15 -53.50
C SER A 477 -48.43 63.14 -54.86
N ALA A 478 -49.06 63.71 -55.88
CA ALA A 478 -48.45 63.92 -57.20
C ALA A 478 -47.43 65.08 -57.19
N SER A 479 -46.63 65.18 -56.13
CA SER A 479 -45.71 66.29 -55.87
C SER A 479 -44.59 66.44 -56.91
N LYS A 480 -44.29 65.39 -57.67
CA LYS A 480 -43.31 65.44 -58.76
C LYS A 480 -43.93 65.79 -60.11
N PHE A 481 -45.26 65.83 -60.22
CA PHE A 481 -45.92 66.18 -61.47
C PHE A 481 -45.85 67.68 -61.71
N ASP A 482 -45.28 68.06 -62.85
CA ASP A 482 -45.24 69.44 -63.32
C ASP A 482 -46.05 69.58 -64.62
N HIS A 483 -47.14 70.34 -64.56
CA HIS A 483 -48.03 70.56 -65.70
C HIS A 483 -47.32 71.29 -66.86
N ASN A 484 -46.29 72.09 -66.58
CA ASN A 484 -45.52 72.81 -67.59
C ASN A 484 -44.64 71.88 -68.45
N GLN A 485 -44.45 70.64 -68.01
CA GLN A 485 -43.76 69.60 -68.77
C GLN A 485 -44.73 68.75 -69.61
N SER A 486 -46.03 69.01 -69.51
CA SER A 486 -47.05 68.31 -70.29
C SER A 486 -47.24 68.94 -71.69
N ARG A 487 -48.05 68.29 -72.53
CA ARG A 487 -48.40 68.78 -73.88
C ARG A 487 -49.19 70.09 -73.86
N PHE A 488 -49.75 70.48 -72.73
CA PHE A 488 -50.50 71.71 -72.55
C PHE A 488 -49.91 72.47 -71.35
N LYS A 489 -49.20 73.57 -71.59
CA LYS A 489 -48.65 74.38 -70.50
C LYS A 489 -49.74 75.25 -69.91
N LEU A 490 -49.76 75.39 -68.59
CA LEU A 490 -50.75 76.24 -67.92
C LEU A 490 -50.29 77.69 -67.99
N GLU A 491 -50.76 78.41 -69.00
CA GLU A 491 -50.44 79.82 -69.23
C GLU A 491 -51.71 80.68 -69.24
N GLY A 492 -51.57 81.97 -68.89
CA GLY A 492 -52.69 82.91 -68.82
C GLY A 492 -53.77 82.47 -67.83
N ALA A 493 -55.04 82.58 -68.21
CA ALA A 493 -56.18 82.23 -67.35
C ALA A 493 -56.16 80.76 -66.89
N HIS A 494 -55.63 79.84 -67.71
CA HIS A 494 -55.56 78.41 -67.39
C HIS A 494 -54.66 78.09 -66.19
N ALA A 495 -53.71 78.95 -65.82
CA ALA A 495 -52.85 78.77 -64.65
C ALA A 495 -53.62 78.81 -63.32
N SER A 496 -54.80 79.43 -63.31
CA SER A 496 -55.64 79.60 -62.11
C SER A 496 -56.87 78.70 -62.08
N VAL A 497 -57.05 77.86 -63.11
CA VAL A 497 -58.21 76.97 -63.22
C VAL A 497 -58.01 75.72 -62.38
N SER A 498 -59.06 75.28 -61.68
CA SER A 498 -59.02 74.04 -60.91
C SER A 498 -58.87 72.82 -61.83
N CYS A 499 -58.06 71.84 -61.40
CA CYS A 499 -57.79 70.63 -62.18
C CYS A 499 -59.07 69.93 -62.64
N VAL A 500 -60.12 69.89 -61.81
CA VAL A 500 -61.40 69.21 -62.13
C VAL A 500 -62.18 69.87 -63.26
N SER A 501 -61.94 71.15 -63.53
CA SER A 501 -62.55 71.86 -64.66
C SER A 501 -61.99 71.38 -65.99
N CYS A 502 -60.72 70.95 -66.00
CA CYS A 502 -60.04 70.41 -67.18
C CYS A 502 -60.04 68.87 -67.20
N HIS A 503 -60.18 68.22 -66.04
CA HIS A 503 -60.09 66.77 -65.88
C HIS A 503 -61.35 66.22 -65.18
N PRO A 504 -62.44 65.97 -65.94
CA PRO A 504 -63.70 65.52 -65.37
C PRO A 504 -63.65 64.04 -64.96
N GLN A 505 -64.57 63.66 -64.08
CA GLN A 505 -64.85 62.27 -63.75
C GLN A 505 -65.59 61.59 -64.90
N VAL A 506 -65.10 60.44 -65.35
CA VAL A 506 -65.69 59.60 -66.40
C VAL A 506 -66.13 58.28 -65.78
N LYS A 507 -67.36 57.84 -66.08
CA LYS A 507 -67.86 56.53 -65.65
C LYS A 507 -67.36 55.43 -66.60
N SER A 508 -66.66 54.44 -66.06
CA SER A 508 -66.27 53.20 -66.73
C SER A 508 -67.07 52.00 -66.19
N LYS A 509 -66.94 50.85 -66.85
CA LYS A 509 -67.46 49.55 -66.36
C LYS A 509 -66.83 49.14 -65.04
N ASP A 510 -65.60 49.58 -64.78
CA ASP A 510 -64.79 49.23 -63.60
C ASP A 510 -64.78 50.30 -62.50
N GLY A 511 -65.59 51.36 -62.64
CA GLY A 511 -65.66 52.48 -61.68
C GLY A 511 -65.59 53.86 -62.35
N SER A 512 -65.72 54.92 -61.54
CA SER A 512 -65.50 56.30 -62.01
C SER A 512 -64.03 56.68 -61.85
N TYR A 513 -63.46 57.35 -62.85
CA TYR A 513 -62.06 57.79 -62.83
C TYR A 513 -61.89 59.20 -63.39
N THR A 514 -60.85 59.90 -62.94
CA THR A 514 -60.50 61.23 -63.48
C THR A 514 -59.84 61.07 -64.85
N LYS A 515 -60.38 61.72 -65.88
CA LYS A 515 -59.75 61.74 -67.21
C LYS A 515 -58.64 62.79 -67.28
N TYR A 516 -57.40 62.33 -67.20
CA TYR A 516 -56.21 63.16 -67.32
C TYR A 516 -55.68 63.29 -68.74
N THR A 517 -55.89 62.27 -69.59
CA THR A 517 -55.32 62.25 -70.94
C THR A 517 -56.38 62.48 -72.03
N TYR A 518 -55.99 63.28 -73.02
CA TYR A 518 -56.82 63.63 -74.17
C TYR A 518 -56.10 63.28 -75.48
N LYS A 519 -56.88 62.85 -76.48
CA LYS A 519 -56.35 62.56 -77.83
C LYS A 519 -55.97 63.86 -78.57
N SER A 520 -56.77 64.91 -78.40
CA SER A 520 -56.55 66.26 -78.96
C SER A 520 -56.57 67.31 -77.85
N ILE A 521 -55.91 68.45 -78.09
CA ILE A 521 -55.85 69.63 -77.21
C ILE A 521 -56.51 70.86 -77.84
N GLU A 522 -57.32 70.67 -78.88
CA GLU A 522 -58.07 71.75 -79.52
C GLU A 522 -59.10 72.35 -78.55
N CYS A 523 -59.35 73.66 -78.65
CA CYS A 523 -60.27 74.38 -77.77
C CYS A 523 -61.65 73.70 -77.68
N ALA A 524 -62.18 73.20 -78.81
CA ALA A 524 -63.46 72.49 -78.89
C ALA A 524 -63.50 71.16 -78.12
N THR A 525 -62.35 70.62 -77.71
CA THR A 525 -62.27 69.41 -76.88
C THR A 525 -62.58 69.71 -75.40
N CYS A 526 -62.36 70.94 -74.96
CA CYS A 526 -62.46 71.36 -73.54
C CYS A 526 -63.48 72.47 -73.30
N HIS A 527 -63.82 73.27 -74.32
CA HIS A 527 -64.78 74.36 -74.27
C HIS A 527 -65.92 74.08 -75.24
N ASN A 528 -67.14 74.05 -74.70
CA ASN A 528 -68.39 73.99 -75.47
C ASN A 528 -68.85 75.37 -75.87
#